data_AF-A0A7J6S0G2-F1
#
_entry.id   AF-A0A7J6S0G2-F1
#
_cell.length_a   1.000
_cell.length_b   1.000
_cell.length_c   1.000
_cell.angle_alpha   90.00
_cell.angle_beta   90.00
_cell.angle_gamma   90.00
#
_symmetry.space_group_name_H-M   'P 1'
#
loop_
_entity.id
_entity.type
_entity.pdbx_description
1 polymer ?
#
loop_
_entity_poly.entity_id
_entity_poly.type
_entity_poly.pdbx_seq_one_letter_code
_entity_poly.pdbx_strand_id
1 'polypeptide(L)'
;SDCMKGGSKSPELIKTMVEHSGNSVNWLMDNFDLDLSLLARLGGHSAERTHRGKERFPGMTITYAQIQMAEAISKAQPSRCQIINKARATDLITKDGEVVGVEYTTKDGQTHKVYGPVILATGGFGADFSKDGLLAKYRPDLLKLSTTNGEHCTGDGIKMGVAVGADTVDLEWVQVHPTGL
;
A
#
# COMPACT_ATOMS: atom_id res chain seq x y z
N SER A 1 -21.10 9.71 6.53
CA SER A 1 -20.83 8.26 6.64
C SER A 1 -20.04 7.98 7.91
N ASP A 2 -19.92 6.73 8.36
CA ASP A 2 -19.06 6.39 9.52
C ASP A 2 -17.62 6.84 9.31
N CYS A 3 -17.10 6.73 8.08
CA CYS A 3 -15.75 7.18 7.71
C CYS A 3 -15.52 8.67 7.97
N MET A 4 -16.54 9.53 7.78
CA MET A 4 -16.44 10.97 8.08
C MET A 4 -16.29 11.25 9.57
N LYS A 5 -16.74 10.35 10.46
CA LYS A 5 -16.56 10.48 11.90
C LYS A 5 -15.12 10.12 12.34
N GLY A 6 -14.30 9.58 11.43
CA GLY A 6 -12.93 9.16 11.68
C GLY A 6 -11.90 10.30 11.80
N GLY A 7 -12.31 11.56 11.60
CA GLY A 7 -11.48 12.73 11.89
C GLY A 7 -10.47 13.15 10.81
N SER A 8 -10.52 12.54 9.62
CA SER A 8 -9.66 12.95 8.49
C SER A 8 -9.99 14.37 8.02
N LYS A 9 -8.95 15.11 7.64
CA LYS A 9 -9.03 16.48 7.11
C LYS A 9 -9.33 16.53 5.60
N SER A 10 -9.47 15.38 4.94
CA SER A 10 -9.67 15.24 3.49
C SER A 10 -11.02 14.57 3.18
N PRO A 11 -12.15 15.29 3.38
CA PRO A 11 -13.49 14.73 3.19
C PRO A 11 -13.75 14.28 1.74
N GLU A 12 -13.12 14.91 0.76
CA GLU A 12 -13.18 14.53 -0.65
C GLU A 12 -12.59 13.14 -0.90
N LEU A 13 -11.44 12.82 -0.30
CA LEU A 13 -10.83 11.49 -0.42
C LEU A 13 -11.69 10.42 0.27
N ILE A 14 -12.29 10.76 1.42
CA ILE A 14 -13.24 9.87 2.11
C ILE A 14 -14.45 9.59 1.21
N LYS A 15 -14.98 10.64 0.56
CA LYS A 15 -16.12 10.51 -0.34
C LYS A 15 -15.77 9.61 -1.52
N THR A 16 -14.65 9.85 -2.19
CA THR A 16 -14.15 9.00 -3.29
C THR A 16 -14.02 7.54 -2.84
N MET A 17 -13.37 7.27 -1.71
CA MET A 17 -13.23 5.91 -1.18
C MET A 17 -14.60 5.24 -0.93
N VAL A 18 -15.55 5.95 -0.32
CA VAL A 18 -16.85 5.39 0.03
C VAL A 18 -17.70 5.14 -1.23
N GLU A 19 -17.76 6.11 -2.15
CA GLU A 19 -18.59 6.03 -3.36
C GLU A 19 -18.10 4.97 -4.35
N HIS A 20 -16.79 4.72 -4.41
CA HIS A 20 -16.23 3.68 -5.28
C HIS A 20 -16.12 2.30 -4.64
N SER A 21 -16.32 2.16 -3.33
CA SER A 21 -16.07 0.90 -2.62
C SER A 21 -16.88 -0.29 -3.15
N GLY A 22 -18.17 -0.11 -3.44
CA GLY A 22 -19.02 -1.16 -4.04
C GLY A 22 -18.53 -1.59 -5.42
N ASN A 23 -18.15 -0.63 -6.27
CA ASN A 23 -17.61 -0.93 -7.60
C ASN A 23 -16.26 -1.65 -7.50
N SER A 24 -15.42 -1.33 -6.52
CA SER A 24 -14.17 -2.06 -6.28
C SER A 24 -14.41 -3.50 -5.85
N VAL A 25 -15.41 -3.77 -5.00
CA VAL A 25 -15.79 -5.14 -4.62
C VAL A 25 -16.29 -5.92 -5.84
N ASN A 26 -17.19 -5.34 -6.64
CA ASN A 26 -17.68 -5.97 -7.86
C ASN A 26 -16.54 -6.25 -8.84
N TRP A 27 -15.63 -5.29 -9.04
CA TRP A 27 -14.48 -5.49 -9.91
C TRP A 27 -13.60 -6.66 -9.47
N LEU A 28 -13.38 -6.83 -8.16
CA LEU A 28 -12.66 -7.97 -7.61
C LEU A 28 -13.38 -9.30 -7.89
N MET A 29 -14.69 -9.35 -7.68
CA MET A 29 -15.50 -10.54 -7.94
C MET A 29 -15.51 -10.90 -9.45
N ASP A 30 -15.78 -9.91 -10.30
CA ASP A 30 -15.99 -10.09 -11.74
C ASP A 30 -14.69 -10.41 -12.49
N ASN A 31 -13.56 -9.84 -12.08
CA ASN A 31 -12.29 -9.97 -12.83
C ASN A 31 -11.37 -11.06 -12.24
N PHE A 32 -11.53 -11.41 -10.97
CA PHE A 32 -10.63 -12.37 -10.31
C PHE A 32 -11.36 -13.62 -9.78
N ASP A 33 -12.66 -13.76 -10.06
CA ASP A 33 -13.50 -14.89 -9.62
C ASP A 33 -13.43 -15.10 -8.09
N LEU A 34 -13.46 -13.98 -7.35
CA LEU A 34 -13.34 -13.98 -5.90
C LEU A 34 -14.70 -14.10 -5.21
N ASP A 35 -14.82 -15.02 -4.26
CA ASP A 35 -15.96 -15.04 -3.33
C ASP A 35 -15.75 -13.97 -2.24
N LEU A 36 -16.58 -12.92 -2.30
CA LEU A 36 -16.65 -11.84 -1.30
C LEU A 36 -18.07 -11.69 -0.74
N SER A 37 -18.83 -12.79 -0.70
CA SER A 37 -20.26 -12.79 -0.38
C SER A 37 -20.59 -12.68 1.12
N LEU A 38 -19.66 -13.04 2.00
CA LEU A 38 -19.89 -12.98 3.45
C LEU A 38 -19.56 -11.58 3.98
N LEU A 39 -20.38 -11.11 4.93
CA LEU A 39 -20.18 -9.83 5.59
C LEU A 39 -19.83 -10.00 7.06
N ALA A 40 -19.04 -9.05 7.56
CA ALA A 40 -18.79 -8.86 8.97
C ALA A 40 -18.94 -7.38 9.35
N ARG A 41 -19.23 -7.15 10.63
CA ARG A 41 -19.21 -5.82 11.25
C ARG A 41 -17.93 -5.70 12.08
N LEU A 42 -17.11 -4.70 11.78
CA LEU A 42 -15.92 -4.34 12.56
C LEU A 42 -16.20 -3.14 13.48
N GLY A 43 -15.26 -2.83 14.37
CA GLY A 43 -15.33 -1.68 15.26
C GLY A 43 -15.56 -0.36 14.50
N GLY A 44 -16.39 0.52 15.04
CA GLY A 44 -16.73 1.80 14.40
C GLY A 44 -17.73 1.71 13.23
N HIS A 45 -18.14 0.52 12.82
CA HIS A 45 -19.15 0.34 11.78
C HIS A 45 -20.56 0.36 12.35
N SER A 46 -21.48 1.12 11.74
CA SER A 46 -22.92 1.09 11.99
C SER A 46 -23.65 -0.11 11.38
N ALA A 47 -23.05 -0.80 10.39
CA ALA A 47 -23.62 -1.95 9.69
C ALA A 47 -22.54 -2.94 9.23
N GLU A 48 -22.93 -4.17 8.89
CA GLU A 48 -22.06 -5.16 8.25
C GLU A 48 -21.66 -4.70 6.84
N ARG A 49 -20.35 -4.61 6.59
CA ARG A 49 -19.80 -4.13 5.30
C ARG A 49 -18.38 -4.59 5.01
N THR A 50 -17.80 -5.41 5.88
CA THR A 50 -16.47 -5.97 5.66
C THR A 50 -16.65 -7.28 4.92
N HIS A 51 -16.42 -7.24 3.61
CA HIS A 51 -16.58 -8.38 2.71
C HIS A 51 -15.46 -9.41 2.89
N ARG A 52 -15.82 -10.68 2.83
CA ARG A 52 -14.89 -11.82 2.83
C ARG A 52 -15.49 -13.03 2.14
N GLY A 53 -14.63 -13.97 1.74
CA GLY A 53 -15.03 -15.31 1.31
C GLY A 53 -15.13 -16.29 2.47
N LYS A 54 -15.41 -17.55 2.14
CA LYS A 54 -15.40 -18.68 3.10
C LYS A 54 -13.99 -19.03 3.59
N GLU A 55 -12.97 -18.64 2.85
CA GLU A 55 -11.57 -18.89 3.18
C GLU A 55 -11.11 -18.12 4.43
N ARG A 56 -10.15 -18.70 5.16
CA ARG A 56 -9.69 -18.17 6.46
C ARG A 56 -9.00 -16.81 6.36
N PHE A 57 -8.33 -16.52 5.24
CA PHE A 57 -7.50 -15.31 5.07
C PHE A 57 -7.90 -14.54 3.79
N PRO A 58 -8.92 -13.67 3.86
CA PRO A 58 -9.43 -12.95 2.68
C PRO A 58 -8.36 -12.14 1.95
N GLY A 59 -7.47 -11.49 2.69
CA GLY A 59 -6.37 -10.71 2.12
C GLY A 59 -5.41 -11.55 1.28
N MET A 60 -5.13 -12.78 1.71
CA MET A 60 -4.27 -13.73 0.98
C MET A 60 -4.96 -14.17 -0.33
N THR A 61 -6.25 -14.49 -0.28
CA THR A 61 -7.00 -14.92 -1.47
C THR A 61 -7.04 -13.82 -2.54
N ILE A 62 -7.31 -12.58 -2.14
CA ILE A 62 -7.35 -11.44 -3.05
C ILE A 62 -5.98 -11.19 -3.69
N THR A 63 -4.93 -11.10 -2.87
CA THR A 63 -3.59 -10.76 -3.37
C THR A 63 -3.01 -11.86 -4.26
N TYR A 64 -3.21 -13.14 -3.93
CA TYR A 64 -2.76 -14.22 -4.82
C TYR A 64 -3.48 -14.23 -6.16
N ALA A 65 -4.78 -13.95 -6.21
CA ALA A 65 -5.49 -13.88 -7.49
C ALA A 65 -4.94 -12.75 -8.37
N GLN A 66 -4.66 -11.59 -7.77
CA GLN A 66 -4.07 -10.45 -8.47
C GLN A 66 -2.63 -10.71 -8.94
N ILE A 67 -1.79 -11.32 -8.09
CA ILE A 67 -0.41 -11.68 -8.44
C ILE A 67 -0.40 -12.68 -9.60
N GLN A 68 -1.21 -13.74 -9.51
CA GLN A 68 -1.27 -14.76 -10.58
C GLN A 68 -1.71 -14.16 -11.91
N MET A 69 -2.70 -13.26 -11.91
CA MET A 69 -3.11 -12.55 -13.12
C MET A 69 -1.99 -11.65 -13.66
N ALA A 70 -1.31 -10.89 -12.80
CA ALA A 70 -0.21 -10.02 -13.21
C ALA A 70 0.97 -10.83 -13.79
N GLU A 71 1.32 -11.96 -13.17
CA GLU A 71 2.35 -12.88 -13.66
C GLU A 71 1.97 -13.50 -15.01
N ALA A 72 0.71 -13.89 -15.18
CA ALA A 72 0.20 -14.40 -16.45
C ALA A 72 0.29 -13.33 -17.57
N ILE A 73 -0.09 -12.09 -17.27
CA ILE A 73 0.04 -10.96 -18.22
C ILE A 73 1.51 -10.70 -18.54
N SER A 74 2.38 -10.67 -17.54
CA SER A 74 3.82 -10.43 -17.75
C SER A 74 4.45 -11.53 -18.61
N LYS A 75 4.09 -12.80 -18.37
CA LYS A 75 4.55 -13.94 -19.18
C LYS A 75 4.03 -13.89 -20.62
N ALA A 76 2.76 -13.52 -20.81
CA ALA A 76 2.14 -13.48 -22.13
C ALA A 76 2.57 -12.25 -22.95
N GLN A 77 2.88 -11.13 -22.29
CA GLN A 77 3.18 -9.84 -22.92
C GLN A 77 4.42 -9.16 -22.28
N PRO A 78 5.61 -9.76 -22.36
CA PRO A 78 6.82 -9.27 -21.67
C PRO A 78 7.32 -7.91 -22.18
N SER A 79 6.94 -7.51 -23.39
CA SER A 79 7.22 -6.16 -23.92
C SER A 79 6.30 -5.09 -23.33
N ARG A 80 5.19 -5.47 -22.70
CA ARG A 80 4.20 -4.54 -22.11
C ARG A 80 4.15 -4.58 -20.59
N CYS A 81 4.44 -5.72 -19.97
CA CYS A 81 4.40 -5.90 -18.53
C CYS A 81 5.59 -6.74 -18.07
N GLN A 82 6.38 -6.18 -17.15
CA GLN A 82 7.50 -6.86 -16.53
C GLN A 82 7.36 -6.80 -15.01
N ILE A 83 7.60 -7.92 -14.35
CA ILE A 83 7.66 -8.01 -12.89
C ILE A 83 9.11 -8.31 -12.52
N ILE A 84 9.77 -7.36 -11.85
CA ILE A 84 11.16 -7.49 -11.43
C ILE A 84 11.20 -7.65 -9.91
N ASN A 85 11.38 -8.89 -9.47
CA ASN A 85 11.51 -9.19 -8.05
C ASN A 85 12.92 -8.87 -7.55
N LYS A 86 13.04 -8.64 -6.23
CA LYS A 86 14.33 -8.31 -5.59
C LYS A 86 14.99 -7.07 -6.20
N ALA A 87 14.16 -6.11 -6.61
CA ALA A 87 14.53 -4.80 -7.10
C ALA A 87 14.00 -3.75 -6.11
N ARG A 88 14.90 -3.00 -5.48
CA ARG A 88 14.56 -1.93 -4.55
C ARG A 88 14.65 -0.61 -5.30
N ALA A 89 13.53 0.08 -5.50
CA ALA A 89 13.54 1.47 -5.92
C ALA A 89 14.26 2.33 -4.86
N THR A 90 15.22 3.14 -5.29
CA THR A 90 16.05 3.96 -4.39
C THR A 90 15.78 5.45 -4.57
N ASP A 91 15.54 5.90 -5.80
CA ASP A 91 15.43 7.33 -6.12
C ASP A 91 14.40 7.59 -7.22
N LEU A 92 13.71 8.72 -7.13
CA LEU A 92 12.91 9.26 -8.21
C LEU A 92 13.78 10.14 -9.10
N ILE A 93 13.74 9.90 -10.41
CA ILE A 93 14.49 10.70 -11.38
C ILE A 93 13.63 11.91 -11.74
N THR A 94 14.16 13.11 -11.56
CA THR A 94 13.46 14.35 -11.87
C THR A 94 14.11 15.12 -13.01
N LYS A 95 13.29 15.85 -13.77
CA LYS A 95 13.72 16.80 -14.78
C LYS A 95 12.74 17.97 -14.80
N ASP A 96 13.25 19.20 -14.73
CA ASP A 96 12.45 20.43 -14.78
C ASP A 96 11.31 20.47 -13.73
N GLY A 97 11.54 19.84 -12.56
CA GLY A 97 10.55 19.75 -11.47
C GLY A 97 9.55 18.59 -11.60
N GLU A 98 9.61 17.80 -12.68
CA GLU A 98 8.73 16.65 -12.89
C GLU A 98 9.45 15.32 -12.66
N VAL A 99 8.74 14.32 -12.12
CA VAL A 99 9.24 12.95 -12.02
C VAL A 99 9.14 12.29 -13.40
N VAL A 100 10.28 11.87 -13.93
CA VAL A 100 10.40 11.28 -15.27
C VAL A 100 10.92 9.84 -15.23
N GLY A 101 11.10 9.26 -14.05
CA GLY A 101 11.55 7.88 -13.92
C GLY A 101 11.91 7.49 -12.49
N VAL A 102 12.46 6.29 -12.36
CA VAL A 102 12.90 5.69 -11.10
C VAL A 102 14.26 5.01 -11.30
N GLU A 103 15.13 5.16 -10.31
CA GLU A 103 16.32 4.35 -10.13
C GLU A 103 16.03 3.21 -9.16
N TYR A 104 16.53 2.00 -9.46
CA TYR A 104 16.41 0.85 -8.57
C TYR A 104 17.68 0.01 -8.55
N THR A 105 17.87 -0.71 -7.45
CA THR A 105 18.98 -1.63 -7.24
C THR A 105 18.49 -3.07 -7.15
N THR A 106 19.15 -3.99 -7.84
CA THR A 106 18.85 -5.43 -7.78
C THR A 106 19.67 -6.12 -6.68
N LYS A 107 19.30 -7.35 -6.31
CA LYS A 107 19.98 -8.11 -5.25
C LYS A 107 21.49 -8.30 -5.45
N ASP A 108 21.96 -8.30 -6.69
CA ASP A 108 23.38 -8.38 -7.05
C ASP A 108 24.11 -7.04 -7.00
N GLY A 109 23.42 -5.97 -6.58
CA GLY A 109 23.98 -4.62 -6.41
C GLY A 109 24.02 -3.78 -7.68
N GLN A 110 23.44 -4.25 -8.79
CA GLN A 110 23.38 -3.47 -10.02
C GLN A 110 22.32 -2.36 -9.92
N THR A 111 22.69 -1.16 -10.39
CA THR A 111 21.79 -0.01 -10.47
C THR A 111 21.21 0.11 -11.88
N HIS A 112 19.90 0.30 -11.94
CA HIS A 112 19.14 0.42 -13.18
C HIS A 112 18.24 1.65 -13.15
N LYS A 113 17.90 2.18 -14.32
CA LYS A 113 17.01 3.33 -14.51
C LYS A 113 15.89 2.96 -15.46
N VAL A 114 14.67 3.34 -15.12
CA VAL A 114 13.49 3.26 -15.99
C VAL A 114 12.83 4.62 -16.06
N TYR A 115 12.56 5.08 -17.28
CA TYR A 115 11.96 6.38 -17.53
C TYR A 115 10.47 6.23 -17.87
N GLY A 116 9.66 7.16 -17.40
CA GLY A 116 8.21 7.20 -17.57
C GLY A 116 7.47 7.64 -16.30
N PRO A 117 6.13 7.63 -16.33
CA PRO A 117 5.32 7.90 -15.15
C PRO A 117 5.59 6.89 -14.04
N VAL A 118 5.65 7.37 -12.79
CA VAL A 118 5.91 6.54 -11.61
C VAL A 118 4.69 6.53 -10.69
N ILE A 119 4.26 5.33 -10.28
CA ILE A 119 3.22 5.13 -9.28
C ILE A 119 3.87 4.48 -8.05
N LEU A 120 3.83 5.17 -6.91
CA LEU A 120 4.30 4.62 -5.64
C LEU A 120 3.20 3.82 -4.96
N ALA A 121 3.34 2.50 -4.95
CA ALA A 121 2.45 1.56 -4.24
C ALA A 121 3.24 0.78 -3.17
N THR A 122 4.07 1.48 -2.39
CA THR A 122 5.15 0.89 -1.57
C THR A 122 4.77 0.54 -0.12
N GLY A 123 3.49 0.63 0.24
CA GLY A 123 3.03 0.38 1.61
C GLY A 123 3.44 1.45 2.62
N GLY A 124 3.40 1.11 3.91
CA GLY A 124 3.62 2.03 5.03
C GLY A 124 5.00 1.95 5.68
N PHE A 125 5.12 2.55 6.87
CA PHE A 125 6.38 2.65 7.65
C PHE A 125 6.30 2.00 9.05
N GLY A 126 5.26 1.21 9.33
CA GLY A 126 4.99 0.62 10.64
C GLY A 126 5.95 -0.48 11.10
N ALA A 127 6.95 -0.83 10.29
CA ALA A 127 8.05 -1.73 10.64
C ALA A 127 9.41 -1.01 10.73
N ASP A 128 9.46 0.31 10.56
CA ASP A 128 10.70 1.08 10.60
C ASP A 128 11.14 1.40 12.04
N PHE A 129 11.75 0.42 12.72
CA PHE A 129 12.28 0.58 14.09
C PHE A 129 13.68 1.20 14.14
N SER A 130 14.20 1.70 13.01
CA SER A 130 15.47 2.43 12.98
C SER A 130 15.35 3.76 13.75
N LYS A 131 16.47 4.23 14.32
CA LYS A 131 16.48 5.45 15.15
C LYS A 131 16.15 6.71 14.36
N ASP A 132 16.50 6.71 13.08
CA ASP A 132 16.27 7.75 12.08
C ASP A 132 15.02 7.47 11.22
N GLY A 133 14.28 6.41 11.54
CA GLY A 133 13.09 5.99 10.82
C GLY A 133 11.88 6.91 11.03
N LEU A 134 10.89 6.79 10.15
CA LEU A 134 9.67 7.61 10.23
C LEU A 134 8.90 7.33 11.53
N LEU A 135 8.85 6.07 11.99
CA LEU A 135 8.19 5.72 13.23
C LEU A 135 8.87 6.37 14.43
N ALA A 136 10.20 6.34 14.50
CA ALA A 136 10.97 7.00 15.55
C ALA A 136 10.79 8.54 15.53
N LYS A 137 10.70 9.13 14.34
CA LYS A 137 10.49 10.58 14.17
C LYS A 137 9.11 11.04 14.64
N TYR A 138 8.05 10.34 14.25
CA TYR A 138 6.67 10.81 14.46
C TYR A 138 5.97 10.18 15.67
N ARG A 139 6.31 8.94 16.03
CA ARG A 139 5.69 8.18 17.13
C ARG A 139 6.73 7.33 17.89
N PRO A 140 7.76 7.96 18.50
CA PRO A 140 8.80 7.25 19.23
C PRO A 140 8.26 6.41 20.40
N ASP A 141 7.09 6.78 20.94
CA ASP A 141 6.39 6.05 22.00
C ASP A 141 5.97 4.62 21.57
N LEU A 142 5.84 4.37 20.27
CA LEU A 142 5.43 3.08 19.70
C LEU A 142 6.59 2.13 19.43
N LEU A 143 7.85 2.58 19.47
CA LEU A 143 9.03 1.75 19.18
C LEU A 143 9.18 0.53 20.12
N LYS A 144 8.53 0.57 21.28
CA LYS A 144 8.52 -0.52 22.26
C LYS A 144 7.47 -1.60 21.99
N LEU A 145 6.57 -1.37 21.03
CA LEU A 145 5.51 -2.31 20.70
C LEU A 145 5.97 -3.26 19.59
N SER A 146 5.40 -4.47 19.57
CA SER A 146 5.50 -5.37 18.43
C SER A 146 4.72 -4.81 17.23
N THR A 147 5.07 -5.26 16.02
CA THR A 147 4.38 -4.89 14.78
C THR A 147 3.79 -6.11 14.09
N THR A 148 2.65 -5.94 13.42
CA THR A 148 2.07 -6.95 12.52
C THR A 148 2.54 -6.76 11.07
N ASN A 149 3.31 -5.73 10.79
CA ASN A 149 3.80 -5.40 9.46
C ASN A 149 4.98 -6.29 9.08
N GLY A 150 5.15 -6.58 7.79
CA GLY A 150 6.36 -7.22 7.29
C GLY A 150 7.57 -6.28 7.41
N GLU A 151 8.77 -6.85 7.48
CA GLU A 151 10.04 -6.10 7.62
C GLU A 151 10.30 -5.09 6.48
N HIS A 152 9.59 -5.22 5.35
CA HIS A 152 9.67 -4.33 4.20
C HIS A 152 8.85 -3.04 4.35
N CYS A 153 8.02 -2.90 5.38
CA CYS A 153 7.20 -1.71 5.60
C CYS A 153 8.00 -0.59 6.28
N THR A 154 9.01 -0.06 5.59
CA THR A 154 9.99 0.91 6.10
C THR A 154 9.78 2.35 5.62
N GLY A 155 8.69 2.61 4.88
CA GLY A 155 8.36 3.94 4.39
C GLY A 155 9.24 4.47 3.25
N ASP A 156 9.91 3.59 2.51
CA ASP A 156 10.88 3.97 1.47
C ASP A 156 10.26 4.89 0.40
N GLY A 157 9.04 4.60 -0.07
CA GLY A 157 8.36 5.48 -1.04
C GLY A 157 8.02 6.86 -0.49
N ILE A 158 7.67 6.96 0.80
CA ILE A 158 7.43 8.25 1.46
C ILE A 158 8.74 9.05 1.49
N LYS A 159 9.84 8.41 1.87
CA LYS A 159 11.17 9.03 1.91
C LYS A 159 11.61 9.50 0.51
N MET A 160 11.40 8.69 -0.53
CA MET A 160 11.67 9.07 -1.93
C MET A 160 10.83 10.27 -2.37
N GLY A 161 9.54 10.31 -2.03
CA GLY A 161 8.67 11.45 -2.34
C GLY A 161 9.15 12.74 -1.68
N VAL A 162 9.44 12.70 -0.38
CA VAL A 162 9.96 13.86 0.37
C VAL A 162 11.29 14.35 -0.20
N ALA A 163 12.17 13.44 -0.62
CA ALA A 163 13.46 13.79 -1.20
C ALA A 163 13.36 14.63 -2.50
N VAL A 164 12.24 14.50 -3.24
CA VAL A 164 11.95 15.30 -4.43
C VAL A 164 10.95 16.44 -4.18
N GLY A 165 10.69 16.77 -2.91
CA GLY A 165 9.86 17.91 -2.52
C GLY A 165 8.37 17.62 -2.37
N ALA A 166 7.95 16.35 -2.30
CA ALA A 166 6.56 16.03 -1.99
C ALA A 166 6.23 16.35 -0.52
N ASP A 167 5.06 16.95 -0.31
CA ASP A 167 4.50 17.13 1.03
C ASP A 167 4.05 15.79 1.62
N THR A 168 3.97 15.75 2.95
CA THR A 168 3.39 14.64 3.70
C THR A 168 2.32 15.16 4.64
N VAL A 169 1.33 14.31 4.93
CA VAL A 169 0.25 14.62 5.86
C VAL A 169 0.08 13.45 6.83
N ASP A 170 -0.33 13.78 8.05
CA ASP A 170 -0.84 12.83 9.04
C ASP A 170 0.12 11.68 9.44
N LEU A 171 1.44 11.86 9.27
CA LEU A 171 2.44 10.83 9.63
C LEU A 171 2.51 10.54 11.14
N GLU A 172 1.95 11.40 11.98
CA GLU A 172 1.78 11.19 13.42
C GLU A 172 0.66 10.19 13.75
N TRP A 173 -0.28 9.94 12.83
CA TRP A 173 -1.44 9.08 13.02
C TRP A 173 -1.13 7.62 12.70
N VAL A 174 -0.40 6.97 13.61
CA VAL A 174 -0.08 5.53 13.54
C VAL A 174 -1.12 4.72 14.32
N GLN A 175 -1.77 3.77 13.64
CA GLN A 175 -2.75 2.86 14.25
C GLN A 175 -2.07 1.71 15.01
N VAL A 176 -2.48 1.49 16.25
CA VAL A 176 -2.11 0.31 17.05
C VAL A 176 -3.31 -0.63 17.10
N HIS A 177 -3.16 -1.84 16.58
CA HIS A 177 -4.21 -2.86 16.68
C HIS A 177 -4.27 -3.41 18.12
N PRO A 178 -5.45 -3.47 18.77
CA PRO A 178 -5.54 -3.81 20.19
C PRO A 178 -5.29 -5.29 20.49
N THR A 179 -5.39 -6.17 19.49
CA THR A 179 -5.24 -7.63 19.64
C THR A 179 -4.21 -8.18 18.66
N GLY A 180 -2.95 -7.77 18.83
CA GLY A 180 -1.84 -8.40 18.11
C GLY A 180 -1.76 -9.89 18.43
N LEU A 181 -1.52 -10.70 17.41
CA LEU A 181 -1.23 -12.13 17.53
C LEU A 181 0.28 -12.37 17.48
#